data_AF-A0A1M6PMM9-F1
#
_entry.id   AF-A0A1M6PMM9-F1
#
_cell.length_a   1.000
_cell.length_b   1.000
_cell.length_c   1.000
_cell.angle_alpha   90.00
_cell.angle_beta   90.00
_cell.angle_gamma   90.00
#
_symmetry.space_group_name_H-M   'P 1'
#
loop_
_entity.id
_entity.type
_entity.pdbx_description
1 polymer ?
#
loop_
_entity_poly.entity_id
_entity_poly.type
_entity_poly.pdbx_seq_one_letter_code
_entity_poly.pdbx_strand_id
1 'polypeptide(L)'
;MELERIQDKNKGELLSLIQRVEKSGKEIYKKTNNTHYYLRELIDIEKLQRVQESFAKATEFSFVVVDYKGDEITKRTECTEFCRRWRAIKENKKTCSFCDTYGRLESIINQKPNIYRCPAGLVEVTVPIIIKEQYLGAVLFGQVRCIEEEEIVNLGSYIQCEEKRKCNTTLIESYEKLPIVPLKKVLSTANLVQLVVLQMVEEEVLRRETEENKKLIGELIVKRIRAELEKARTMTELKFLKEQANPLYMKEILKTIEEAASKEGAVKTQEMTYLFSEMLKYTTDNK
;
A
#
# COMPACT_ATOMS: atom_id res chain seq x y z
N MET A 1 31.00 -23.00 3.12
CA MET A 1 31.13 -22.96 1.64
C MET A 1 31.08 -21.55 1.03
N GLU A 2 30.19 -20.62 1.40
CA GLU A 2 30.20 -19.23 0.82
C GLU A 2 31.12 -18.24 1.55
N LEU A 3 31.29 -18.42 2.86
CA LEU A 3 32.18 -17.61 3.71
C LEU A 3 33.69 -17.83 3.47
N GLU A 4 34.05 -18.81 2.64
CA GLU A 4 35.45 -19.20 2.35
C GLU A 4 36.03 -18.47 1.13
N ARG A 5 35.19 -17.82 0.31
CA ARG A 5 35.61 -17.13 -0.94
C ARG A 5 35.68 -15.61 -0.82
N ILE A 6 35.29 -15.07 0.32
CA ILE A 6 35.48 -13.67 0.67
C ILE A 6 36.87 -13.57 1.29
N GLN A 7 37.68 -12.58 0.88
CA GLN A 7 38.96 -12.34 1.55
C GLN A 7 38.73 -12.22 3.07
N ASP A 8 39.50 -12.95 3.89
CA ASP A 8 39.25 -13.04 5.34
C ASP A 8 39.16 -11.68 6.04
N LYS A 9 39.88 -10.67 5.53
CA LYS A 9 39.80 -9.27 6.01
C LYS A 9 38.46 -8.59 5.74
N ASN A 10 37.78 -8.95 4.64
CA ASN A 10 36.54 -8.29 4.19
C ASN A 10 35.27 -9.03 4.65
N LYS A 11 35.45 -10.23 5.20
CA LYS A 11 34.37 -11.08 5.73
C LYS A 11 33.66 -10.44 6.91
N GLY A 12 34.41 -9.77 7.79
CA GLY A 12 33.86 -9.00 8.90
C GLY A 12 33.02 -7.80 8.43
N GLU A 13 33.50 -7.04 7.44
CA GLU A 13 32.76 -5.91 6.88
C GLU A 13 31.47 -6.37 6.19
N LEU A 14 31.53 -7.44 5.39
CA LEU A 14 30.35 -7.97 4.72
C LEU A 14 29.33 -8.56 5.72
N LEU A 15 29.78 -9.27 6.75
CA LEU A 15 28.90 -9.75 7.83
C LEU A 15 28.28 -8.59 8.60
N SER A 16 29.05 -7.53 8.88
CA SER A 16 28.54 -6.32 9.53
C SER A 16 27.50 -5.59 8.68
N LEU A 17 27.67 -5.64 7.35
CA LEU A 17 26.72 -5.08 6.40
C LEU A 17 25.44 -5.91 6.38
N ILE A 18 25.55 -7.24 6.22
CA ILE A 18 24.42 -8.17 6.25
C ILE A 18 23.63 -8.03 7.55
N GLN A 19 24.30 -7.94 8.70
CA GLN A 19 23.64 -7.78 10.00
C GLN A 19 22.95 -6.41 10.17
N ARG A 20 23.59 -5.30 9.74
CA ARG A 20 22.95 -3.98 9.72
C ARG A 20 21.68 -4.01 8.88
N VAL A 21 21.80 -4.58 7.69
CA VAL A 21 20.72 -4.71 6.75
C VAL A 21 19.56 -5.54 7.31
N GLU A 22 19.82 -6.71 7.87
CA GLU A 22 18.77 -7.58 8.44
C GLU A 22 18.05 -6.90 9.61
N LYS A 23 18.80 -6.16 10.43
CA LYS A 23 18.25 -5.38 11.54
C LYS A 23 17.37 -4.23 11.02
N SER A 24 17.86 -3.43 10.07
CA SER A 24 17.08 -2.35 9.46
C SER A 24 15.84 -2.87 8.74
N GLY A 25 15.92 -4.01 8.05
CA GLY A 25 14.76 -4.65 7.42
C GLY A 25 13.70 -5.09 8.44
N LYS A 26 14.11 -5.64 9.60
CA LYS A 26 13.19 -5.99 10.70
C LYS A 26 12.59 -4.78 11.41
N GLU A 27 13.32 -3.67 11.49
CA GLU A 27 12.83 -2.41 12.07
C GLU A 27 11.82 -1.70 11.15
N ILE A 28 12.06 -1.69 9.83
CA ILE A 28 11.10 -1.22 8.82
C ILE A 28 9.82 -2.06 8.87
N TYR A 29 9.95 -3.38 9.03
CA TYR A 29 8.80 -4.30 9.18
C TYR A 29 7.99 -4.04 10.47
N LYS A 30 8.61 -3.56 11.55
CA LYS A 30 7.94 -3.32 12.84
C LYS A 30 7.26 -1.96 12.98
N LYS A 31 7.62 -0.97 12.15
CA LYS A 31 7.08 0.40 12.23
C LYS A 31 5.76 0.62 11.48
N THR A 32 5.21 -0.39 10.82
CA THR A 32 4.00 -0.24 10.00
C THR A 32 2.74 -0.28 10.88
N ASN A 33 1.98 0.81 10.87
CA ASN A 33 0.71 0.95 11.58
C ASN A 33 -0.45 0.51 10.66
N ASN A 34 -1.20 -0.53 11.05
CA ASN A 34 -2.51 -1.03 10.57
C ASN A 34 -2.85 -1.14 9.05
N THR A 35 -2.05 -0.64 8.10
CA THR A 35 -2.29 -0.76 6.66
C THR A 35 -1.02 -1.27 5.97
N HIS A 36 -1.01 -2.52 5.56
CA HIS A 36 0.10 -3.10 4.79
C HIS A 36 -0.23 -3.04 3.30
N TYR A 37 0.56 -2.27 2.56
CA TYR A 37 0.48 -2.29 1.11
C TYR A 37 1.35 -3.41 0.54
N TYR A 38 0.83 -4.20 -0.38
CA TYR A 38 1.65 -5.09 -1.22
C TYR A 38 1.70 -4.54 -2.64
N LEU A 39 2.90 -4.52 -3.24
CA LEU A 39 3.09 -3.97 -4.59
C LEU A 39 2.17 -4.62 -5.62
N ARG A 40 1.98 -5.94 -5.53
CA ARG A 40 1.10 -6.73 -6.42
C ARG A 40 -0.38 -6.42 -6.25
N GLU A 41 -0.77 -5.85 -5.10
CA GLU A 41 -2.14 -5.44 -4.87
C GLU A 41 -2.33 -3.99 -5.33
N LEU A 42 -1.34 -3.13 -5.07
CA LEU A 42 -1.39 -1.71 -5.42
C LEU A 42 -1.38 -1.48 -6.93
N ILE A 43 -0.49 -2.15 -7.65
CA ILE A 43 -0.27 -1.91 -9.07
C ILE A 43 -0.48 -3.21 -9.85
N ASP A 44 -1.23 -3.10 -10.94
CA ASP A 44 -1.32 -4.14 -11.95
C ASP A 44 0.08 -4.51 -12.50
N ILE A 45 0.44 -5.78 -12.36
CA ILE A 45 1.73 -6.32 -12.80
C ILE A 45 1.93 -6.17 -14.31
N GLU A 46 0.86 -6.24 -15.11
CA GLU A 46 0.96 -6.01 -16.54
C GLU A 46 1.27 -4.55 -16.87
N LYS A 47 0.74 -3.60 -16.08
CA LYS A 47 1.08 -2.18 -16.19
C LYS A 47 2.56 -1.96 -15.86
N LEU A 48 3.08 -2.56 -14.79
CA LEU A 48 4.51 -2.51 -14.46
C LEU A 48 5.39 -3.11 -15.57
N GLN A 49 4.99 -4.27 -16.11
CA GLN A 49 5.68 -4.91 -17.22
C GLN A 49 5.76 -4.00 -18.45
N ARG A 50 4.67 -3.35 -18.86
CA ARG A 50 4.66 -2.42 -20.00
C ARG A 50 5.55 -1.19 -19.78
N VAL A 51 5.53 -0.63 -18.57
CA VAL A 51 6.38 0.51 -18.20
C VAL A 51 7.85 0.11 -18.25
N GLN A 52 8.23 -1.01 -17.65
CA GLN A 52 9.61 -1.49 -17.71
C GLN A 52 10.06 -1.77 -19.16
N GLU A 53 9.19 -2.35 -19.99
CA GLU A 53 9.51 -2.66 -21.39
C GLU A 53 9.77 -1.39 -22.19
N SER A 54 9.05 -0.31 -21.88
CA SER A 54 9.27 1.00 -22.49
C SER A 54 10.62 1.58 -22.07
N PHE A 55 10.98 1.49 -20.79
CA PHE A 55 12.31 1.88 -20.32
C PHE A 55 13.43 1.03 -20.93
N ALA A 56 13.25 -0.29 -20.98
CA ALA A 56 14.22 -1.23 -21.52
C ALA A 56 14.51 -0.92 -23.00
N LYS A 57 13.46 -0.71 -23.81
CA LYS A 57 13.59 -0.32 -25.22
C LYS A 57 14.26 1.04 -25.40
N ALA A 58 13.93 2.03 -24.57
CA ALA A 58 14.46 3.39 -24.70
C ALA A 58 15.93 3.52 -24.24
N THR A 59 16.33 2.73 -23.25
CA THR A 59 17.65 2.83 -22.63
C THR A 59 18.63 1.78 -23.13
N GLU A 60 18.11 0.67 -23.67
CA GLU A 60 18.81 -0.58 -23.99
C GLU A 60 19.39 -1.27 -22.74
N PHE A 61 18.81 -1.01 -21.57
CA PHE A 61 19.20 -1.67 -20.32
C PHE A 61 18.29 -2.86 -20.04
N SER A 62 18.82 -3.86 -19.33
CA SER A 62 17.97 -4.90 -18.77
C SER A 62 17.15 -4.35 -17.61
N PHE A 63 15.88 -4.75 -17.48
CA PHE A 63 15.00 -4.40 -16.36
C PHE A 63 14.34 -5.63 -15.76
N VAL A 64 14.14 -5.62 -14.44
CA VAL A 64 13.19 -6.48 -13.73
C VAL A 64 12.67 -5.76 -12.50
N VAL A 65 11.40 -5.97 -12.17
CA VAL A 65 10.78 -5.56 -10.91
C VAL A 65 10.66 -6.78 -9.99
N VAL A 66 11.01 -6.60 -8.72
CA VAL A 66 10.92 -7.61 -7.66
C VAL A 66 10.08 -7.10 -6.49
N ASP A 67 9.49 -8.01 -5.72
CA ASP A 67 8.75 -7.67 -4.52
C ASP A 67 9.65 -7.42 -3.30
N TYR A 68 9.02 -7.19 -2.15
CA TYR A 68 9.70 -6.96 -0.88
C TYR A 68 10.60 -8.12 -0.43
N LYS A 69 10.36 -9.36 -0.90
CA LYS A 69 11.23 -10.52 -0.64
C LYS A 69 12.38 -10.58 -1.64
N GLY A 70 12.15 -10.08 -2.85
CA GLY A 70 13.09 -10.16 -3.97
C GLY A 70 12.66 -11.14 -5.04
N ASP A 71 11.46 -11.67 -4.94
CA ASP A 71 10.92 -12.54 -5.97
C ASP A 71 10.55 -11.67 -7.16
N GLU A 72 11.00 -12.07 -8.36
CA GLU A 72 10.68 -11.37 -9.61
C GLU A 72 9.15 -11.36 -9.81
N ILE A 73 8.56 -10.17 -9.91
CA ILE A 73 7.12 -10.01 -10.13
C ILE A 73 6.81 -9.74 -11.60
N THR A 74 7.80 -9.25 -12.34
CA THR A 74 7.75 -9.03 -13.79
C THR A 74 8.76 -9.94 -14.48
N LYS A 75 8.60 -10.16 -15.78
CA LYS A 75 9.58 -10.88 -16.59
C LYS A 75 10.74 -9.96 -16.91
N ARG A 76 11.96 -10.47 -16.77
CA ARG A 76 13.16 -9.70 -17.12
C ARG A 76 13.15 -9.30 -18.60
N THR A 77 13.31 -8.02 -18.87
CA THR A 77 13.32 -7.43 -20.22
C THR A 77 14.76 -7.07 -20.60
N GLU A 78 15.11 -7.17 -21.89
CA GLU A 78 16.45 -6.88 -22.44
C GLU A 78 17.61 -7.53 -21.64
N CYS A 79 17.39 -8.74 -21.09
CA CYS A 79 18.43 -9.46 -20.38
C CYS A 79 19.56 -9.83 -21.34
N THR A 80 20.76 -9.32 -21.06
CA THR A 80 21.88 -9.46 -21.98
C THR A 80 22.27 -10.93 -22.16
N GLU A 81 22.77 -11.28 -23.33
CA GLU A 81 23.23 -12.64 -23.60
C GLU A 81 24.31 -13.08 -22.60
N PHE A 82 25.24 -12.18 -22.28
CA PHE A 82 26.25 -12.40 -21.25
C PHE A 82 25.61 -12.75 -19.90
N CYS A 83 24.68 -11.93 -19.39
CA CYS A 83 24.05 -12.17 -18.10
C CYS A 83 23.22 -13.46 -18.08
N ARG A 84 22.56 -13.82 -19.19
CA ARG A 84 21.85 -15.10 -19.32
C ARG A 84 22.80 -16.29 -19.20
N ARG A 85 23.90 -16.29 -19.94
CA ARG A 85 24.93 -17.35 -19.89
C ARG A 85 25.61 -17.39 -18.53
N TRP A 86 25.93 -16.22 -17.97
CA TRP A 86 26.56 -16.09 -16.66
C TRP A 86 25.67 -16.66 -15.55
N ARG A 87 24.39 -16.31 -15.52
CA ARG A 87 23.42 -16.80 -14.53
C ARG A 87 23.03 -18.28 -14.73
N ALA A 88 23.29 -18.87 -15.90
CA ALA A 88 23.08 -20.30 -16.15
C ALA A 88 24.12 -21.19 -15.43
N ILE A 89 25.30 -20.65 -15.12
CA ILE A 89 26.34 -21.35 -14.37
C ILE A 89 25.95 -21.35 -12.89
N LYS A 90 25.84 -22.54 -12.28
CA LYS A 90 25.30 -22.74 -10.91
C LYS A 90 26.02 -21.90 -9.85
N GLU A 91 27.34 -21.83 -9.92
CA GLU A 91 28.17 -21.05 -8.99
C GLU A 91 27.91 -19.54 -9.14
N ASN A 92 27.77 -19.06 -10.38
CA ASN A 92 27.57 -17.66 -10.68
C ASN A 92 26.15 -17.19 -10.36
N LYS A 93 25.15 -18.08 -10.50
CA LYS A 93 23.76 -17.78 -10.12
C LYS A 93 23.66 -17.32 -8.66
N LYS A 94 24.41 -17.95 -7.75
CA LYS A 94 24.46 -17.56 -6.34
C LYS A 94 25.08 -16.18 -6.16
N THR A 95 26.19 -15.91 -6.84
CA THR A 95 26.84 -14.58 -6.83
C THR A 95 25.91 -13.50 -7.36
N CYS A 96 25.16 -13.76 -8.44
CA CYS A 96 24.15 -12.83 -8.96
C CYS A 96 23.01 -12.59 -7.96
N SER A 97 22.51 -13.64 -7.31
CA SER A 97 21.48 -13.51 -6.27
C SER A 97 21.97 -12.66 -5.09
N PHE A 98 23.23 -12.83 -4.69
CA PHE A 98 23.86 -12.01 -3.66
C PHE A 98 23.99 -10.54 -4.11
N CYS A 99 24.42 -10.32 -5.35
CA CYS A 99 24.56 -9.01 -5.99
C CYS A 99 23.21 -8.25 -6.01
N ASP A 100 22.16 -8.91 -6.53
CA ASP A 100 20.79 -8.40 -6.56
C ASP A 100 20.29 -8.05 -5.14
N THR A 101 20.68 -8.86 -4.15
CA THR A 101 20.31 -8.64 -2.74
C THR A 101 21.06 -7.45 -2.15
N TYR A 102 22.38 -7.38 -2.27
CA TYR A 102 23.17 -6.22 -1.86
C TYR A 102 22.60 -4.91 -2.43
N GLY A 103 22.35 -4.88 -3.75
CA GLY A 103 21.82 -3.70 -4.43
C GLY A 103 20.52 -3.20 -3.81
N ARG A 104 19.58 -4.11 -3.53
CA ARG A 104 18.31 -3.79 -2.86
C ARG A 104 18.54 -3.24 -1.47
N LEU A 105 19.37 -3.90 -0.68
CA LEU A 105 19.54 -3.57 0.73
C LEU A 105 20.18 -2.19 0.92
N GLU A 106 21.23 -1.89 0.15
CA GLU A 106 21.83 -0.55 0.10
C GLU A 106 20.82 0.51 -0.33
N SER A 107 20.00 0.21 -1.34
CA SER A 107 18.99 1.17 -1.81
C SER A 107 17.91 1.45 -0.75
N ILE A 108 17.53 0.43 0.04
CA ILE A 108 16.58 0.56 1.15
C ILE A 108 17.16 1.39 2.28
N ILE A 109 18.39 1.07 2.72
CA ILE A 109 19.05 1.78 3.82
C ILE A 109 19.16 3.27 3.52
N ASN A 110 19.54 3.60 2.29
CA ASN A 110 19.76 4.97 1.87
C ASN A 110 18.50 5.66 1.29
N GLN A 111 17.39 4.92 1.16
CA GLN A 111 16.13 5.35 0.53
C GLN A 111 16.33 6.03 -0.83
N LYS A 112 17.32 5.57 -1.61
CA LYS A 112 17.69 6.17 -2.90
C LYS A 112 18.22 5.09 -3.85
N PRO A 113 18.27 5.35 -5.17
CA PRO A 113 18.87 4.43 -6.11
C PRO A 113 20.30 4.08 -5.69
N ASN A 114 20.63 2.79 -5.72
CA ASN A 114 21.98 2.32 -5.51
C ASN A 114 22.58 1.90 -6.85
N ILE A 115 23.74 2.46 -7.20
CA ILE A 115 24.49 2.16 -8.43
C ILE A 115 25.79 1.51 -8.03
N TYR A 116 26.06 0.32 -8.58
CA TYR A 116 27.19 -0.49 -8.17
C TYR A 116 27.66 -1.37 -9.34
N ARG A 117 28.91 -1.81 -9.25
CA ARG A 117 29.51 -2.72 -10.22
C ARG A 117 29.46 -4.15 -9.66
N CYS A 118 28.82 -5.05 -10.40
CA CYS A 118 28.69 -6.45 -10.02
C CYS A 118 30.05 -7.19 -10.15
N PRO A 119 30.20 -8.38 -9.52
CA PRO A 119 31.43 -9.17 -9.64
C PRO A 119 31.79 -9.61 -11.06
N ALA A 120 30.85 -9.56 -12.01
CA ALA A 120 31.09 -9.83 -13.42
C ALA A 120 31.59 -8.60 -14.20
N GLY A 121 31.72 -7.44 -13.55
CA GLY A 121 32.25 -6.20 -14.13
C GLY A 121 31.21 -5.37 -14.90
N LEU A 122 29.92 -5.55 -14.62
CA LEU A 122 28.84 -4.73 -15.20
C LEU A 122 28.25 -3.80 -14.15
N VAL A 123 27.78 -2.64 -14.58
CA VAL A 123 27.05 -1.72 -13.71
C VAL A 123 25.58 -2.15 -13.65
N GLU A 124 25.09 -2.24 -12.42
CA GLU A 124 23.72 -2.52 -12.07
C GLU A 124 23.19 -1.40 -11.17
N VAL A 125 21.89 -1.17 -11.24
CA VAL A 125 21.16 -0.18 -10.46
C VAL A 125 19.99 -0.85 -9.79
N THR A 126 19.78 -0.49 -8.53
CA THR A 126 18.57 -0.86 -7.80
C THR A 126 17.86 0.39 -7.31
N VAL A 127 16.61 0.57 -7.74
CA VAL A 127 15.73 1.66 -7.31
C VAL A 127 14.70 1.09 -6.33
N PRO A 128 14.69 1.56 -5.07
CA PRO A 128 13.77 1.06 -4.07
C PRO A 128 12.37 1.65 -4.28
N ILE A 129 11.33 0.83 -4.10
CA ILE A 129 9.93 1.25 -4.13
C ILE A 129 9.47 1.36 -2.68
N ILE A 130 9.44 2.60 -2.16
CA ILE A 130 9.11 2.90 -0.77
C ILE A 130 7.95 3.89 -0.76
N ILE A 131 6.91 3.61 0.02
CA ILE A 131 5.78 4.52 0.23
C ILE A 131 5.44 4.58 1.71
N LYS A 132 5.24 5.77 2.27
CA LYS A 132 4.92 5.96 3.71
C LYS A 132 5.84 5.14 4.63
N GLU A 133 7.15 5.21 4.39
CA GLU A 133 8.20 4.45 5.09
C GLU A 133 8.15 2.91 4.94
N GLN A 134 7.23 2.38 4.14
CA GLN A 134 7.11 0.94 3.86
C GLN A 134 7.84 0.58 2.56
N TYR A 135 8.77 -0.37 2.64
CA TYR A 135 9.40 -0.99 1.47
C TYR A 135 8.48 -2.01 0.81
N LEU A 136 8.18 -1.81 -0.48
CA LEU A 136 7.26 -2.63 -1.26
C LEU A 136 7.96 -3.59 -2.24
N GLY A 137 9.18 -3.25 -2.63
CA GLY A 137 9.93 -3.96 -3.67
C GLY A 137 10.96 -3.04 -4.32
N ALA A 138 11.55 -3.47 -5.43
CA ALA A 138 12.57 -2.69 -6.13
C ALA A 138 12.52 -2.91 -7.64
N VAL A 139 12.97 -1.90 -8.40
CA VAL A 139 13.30 -2.04 -9.81
C VAL A 139 14.81 -2.24 -9.92
N LEU A 140 15.21 -3.36 -10.51
CA LEU A 140 16.61 -3.67 -10.81
C LEU A 140 16.82 -3.46 -12.31
N PHE A 141 17.83 -2.68 -12.68
CA PHE A 141 18.16 -2.49 -14.07
C PHE A 141 19.65 -2.28 -14.32
N GLY A 142 20.06 -2.24 -15.59
CA GLY A 142 21.44 -1.99 -16.00
C GLY A 142 21.97 -3.15 -16.84
N GLN A 143 22.97 -3.86 -16.32
CA GLN A 143 23.74 -4.87 -17.04
C GLN A 143 24.56 -4.28 -18.21
N VAL A 144 25.18 -3.13 -17.96
CA VAL A 144 25.95 -2.38 -18.97
C VAL A 144 27.40 -2.22 -18.58
N ARG A 145 28.28 -2.03 -19.56
CA ARG A 145 29.67 -1.69 -19.32
C ARG A 145 29.78 -0.19 -19.08
N CYS A 146 30.52 0.22 -18.05
CA CYS A 146 30.79 1.62 -17.73
C CYS A 146 32.28 1.76 -17.41
N ILE A 147 32.95 2.70 -18.08
CA ILE A 147 34.40 2.94 -17.98
C ILE A 147 34.73 3.80 -16.75
N GLU A 148 33.78 4.56 -16.23
CA GLU A 148 34.00 5.45 -15.09
C GLU A 148 34.11 4.63 -13.79
N GLU A 149 35.24 4.74 -13.09
CA GLU A 149 35.61 3.88 -11.95
C GLU A 149 35.43 4.53 -10.57
N GLU A 150 35.49 5.86 -10.48
CA GLU A 150 35.79 6.55 -9.21
C GLU A 150 34.59 6.75 -8.27
N GLU A 151 33.34 6.60 -8.76
CA GLU A 151 32.15 6.99 -7.99
C GLU A 151 31.23 5.84 -7.54
N ILE A 152 31.52 4.58 -7.91
CA ILE A 152 30.59 3.46 -7.65
C ILE A 152 31.27 2.29 -6.94
N VAL A 153 30.56 1.70 -5.97
CA VAL A 153 31.05 0.53 -5.22
C VAL A 153 31.26 -0.64 -6.18
N ASN A 154 32.46 -1.24 -6.13
CA ASN A 154 32.82 -2.39 -6.95
C ASN A 154 32.77 -3.68 -6.15
N LEU A 155 31.72 -4.50 -6.33
CA LEU A 155 31.60 -5.78 -5.64
C LEU A 155 32.64 -6.82 -6.10
N GLY A 156 33.25 -6.63 -7.27
CA GLY A 156 34.32 -7.48 -7.77
C GLY A 156 35.59 -7.44 -6.91
N SER A 157 35.80 -6.37 -6.11
CA SER A 157 36.93 -6.31 -5.16
C SER A 157 36.74 -7.27 -3.97
N TYR A 158 35.50 -7.60 -3.63
CA TYR A 158 35.16 -8.51 -2.53
C TYR A 158 34.96 -9.95 -3.00
N ILE A 159 34.48 -10.13 -4.24
CA ILE A 159 34.15 -11.43 -4.83
C ILE A 159 34.86 -11.55 -6.18
N GLN A 160 35.99 -12.26 -6.21
CA GLN A 160 36.71 -12.49 -7.45
C GLN A 160 35.99 -13.49 -8.35
N CYS A 161 35.38 -12.97 -9.42
CA CYS A 161 34.79 -13.77 -10.50
C CYS A 161 35.46 -13.53 -11.85
N GLU A 162 36.42 -12.60 -11.90
CA GLU A 162 36.97 -12.12 -13.17
C GLU A 162 37.78 -13.18 -13.92
N GLU A 163 38.54 -14.01 -13.21
CA GLU A 163 39.29 -15.12 -13.80
C GLU A 163 38.36 -16.13 -14.49
N LYS A 164 37.19 -16.43 -13.91
CA LYS A 164 36.21 -17.34 -14.51
C LYS A 164 35.63 -16.81 -15.81
N ARG A 165 35.44 -15.48 -15.90
CA ARG A 165 35.05 -14.82 -17.15
C ARG A 165 36.18 -14.95 -18.17
N LYS A 166 37.42 -14.64 -17.78
CA LYS A 166 38.60 -14.66 -18.65
C LYS A 166 38.99 -16.06 -19.15
N CYS A 167 38.53 -17.13 -18.49
CA CYS A 167 38.78 -18.52 -18.91
C CYS A 167 37.68 -19.11 -19.81
N ASN A 168 36.63 -18.36 -20.18
CA ASN A 168 35.55 -18.86 -21.03
C ASN A 168 35.34 -17.93 -22.24
N THR A 169 35.80 -18.36 -23.40
CA THR A 169 35.75 -17.61 -24.67
C THR A 169 34.34 -17.12 -24.99
N THR A 170 33.33 -17.96 -24.78
CA THR A 170 31.95 -17.60 -25.09
C THR A 170 31.37 -16.52 -24.16
N LEU A 171 31.87 -16.44 -22.92
CA LEU A 171 31.53 -15.37 -21.98
C LEU A 171 32.29 -14.08 -22.29
N ILE A 172 33.54 -14.18 -22.74
CA ILE A 172 34.32 -13.02 -23.20
C ILE A 172 33.62 -12.36 -24.41
N GLU A 173 33.34 -13.14 -25.45
CA GLU A 173 32.70 -12.64 -26.67
C GLU A 173 31.35 -11.98 -26.39
N SER A 174 30.51 -12.60 -25.54
CA SER A 174 29.21 -12.03 -25.18
C SER A 174 29.33 -10.79 -24.27
N TYR A 175 30.38 -10.70 -23.43
CA TYR A 175 30.67 -9.51 -22.63
C TYR A 175 31.14 -8.34 -23.50
N GLU A 176 32.02 -8.60 -24.47
CA GLU A 176 32.60 -7.57 -25.34
C GLU A 176 31.55 -6.91 -26.24
N LYS A 177 30.51 -7.65 -26.62
CA LYS A 177 29.35 -7.15 -27.37
C LYS A 177 28.45 -6.19 -26.58
N LEU A 178 28.59 -6.12 -25.25
CA LEU A 178 27.75 -5.24 -24.43
C LEU A 178 28.07 -3.77 -24.71
N PRO A 179 27.04 -2.90 -24.75
CA PRO A 179 27.25 -1.48 -24.96
C PRO A 179 28.04 -0.87 -23.80
N ILE A 180 28.90 0.08 -24.14
CA ILE A 180 29.58 0.95 -23.17
C ILE A 180 28.73 2.20 -23.00
N VAL A 181 28.36 2.46 -21.75
CA VAL A 181 27.42 3.50 -21.38
C VAL A 181 28.07 4.46 -20.38
N PRO A 182 28.00 5.80 -20.60
CA PRO A 182 28.47 6.77 -19.62
C PRO A 182 27.68 6.70 -18.31
N LEU A 183 28.35 6.90 -17.16
CA LEU A 183 27.69 6.83 -15.84
C LEU A 183 26.56 7.84 -15.74
N LYS A 184 26.73 9.03 -16.34
CA LYS A 184 25.68 10.05 -16.42
C LYS A 184 24.36 9.53 -17.00
N LYS A 185 24.40 8.68 -18.04
CA LYS A 185 23.18 8.08 -18.62
C LYS A 185 22.54 7.11 -17.63
N VAL A 186 23.34 6.32 -16.92
CA VAL A 186 22.87 5.40 -15.87
C VAL A 186 22.19 6.17 -14.73
N LEU A 187 22.84 7.24 -14.23
CA LEU A 187 22.31 8.13 -13.19
C LEU A 187 21.00 8.80 -13.61
N SER A 188 20.94 9.39 -14.80
CA SER A 188 19.71 10.02 -15.31
C SER A 188 18.57 9.01 -15.45
N THR A 189 18.88 7.78 -15.88
CA THR A 189 17.89 6.70 -15.96
C THR A 189 17.39 6.30 -14.57
N ALA A 190 18.29 6.18 -13.59
CA ALA A 190 17.93 5.86 -12.21
C ALA A 190 16.96 6.88 -11.60
N ASN A 191 17.24 8.16 -11.80
CA ASN A 191 16.37 9.24 -11.35
C ASN A 191 15.00 9.20 -12.03
N LEU A 192 14.96 8.99 -13.35
CA LEU A 192 13.70 8.93 -14.08
C LEU A 192 12.84 7.72 -13.67
N VAL A 193 13.46 6.55 -13.51
CA VAL A 193 12.79 5.34 -13.02
C VAL A 193 12.24 5.58 -11.62
N GLN A 194 13.02 6.18 -10.72
CA GLN A 194 12.56 6.50 -9.37
C GLN A 194 11.33 7.43 -9.39
N LEU A 195 11.36 8.51 -10.18
CA LEU A 195 10.25 9.45 -10.28
C LEU A 195 8.98 8.78 -10.81
N VAL A 196 9.09 8.03 -11.91
CA VAL A 196 7.93 7.36 -12.53
C VAL A 196 7.33 6.33 -11.59
N VAL A 197 8.15 5.49 -10.96
CA VAL A 197 7.67 4.44 -10.07
C VAL A 197 7.07 5.02 -8.79
N LEU A 198 7.68 6.05 -8.22
CA LEU A 198 7.14 6.76 -7.06
C LEU A 198 5.76 7.35 -7.38
N GLN A 199 5.64 8.08 -8.49
CA GLN A 199 4.38 8.68 -8.91
C GLN A 199 3.29 7.61 -9.14
N MET A 200 3.63 6.50 -9.80
CA MET A 200 2.69 5.40 -10.02
C MET A 200 2.17 4.80 -8.71
N VAL A 201 3.02 4.65 -7.71
CA VAL A 201 2.64 4.09 -6.40
C VAL A 201 1.81 5.10 -5.60
N GLU A 202 2.21 6.37 -5.57
CA GLU A 202 1.50 7.45 -4.88
C GLU A 202 0.09 7.63 -5.41
N GLU A 203 -0.09 7.60 -6.74
CA GLU A 203 -1.41 7.68 -7.38
C GLU A 203 -2.34 6.54 -6.94
N GLU A 204 -1.84 5.30 -6.89
CA GLU A 204 -2.65 4.14 -6.49
C GLU A 204 -2.99 4.14 -5.00
N VAL A 205 -2.06 4.59 -4.15
CA VAL A 205 -2.33 4.78 -2.72
C VAL A 205 -3.38 5.86 -2.49
N LEU A 206 -3.24 7.01 -3.14
CA LEU A 206 -4.22 8.10 -3.04
C LEU A 206 -5.61 7.65 -3.53
N ARG A 207 -5.67 6.88 -4.63
CA ARG A 207 -6.91 6.32 -5.16
C ARG A 207 -7.61 5.42 -4.14
N ARG A 208 -6.87 4.49 -3.52
CA ARG A 208 -7.40 3.59 -2.49
C ARG A 208 -7.92 4.35 -1.28
N GLU A 209 -7.14 5.28 -0.75
CA GLU A 209 -7.54 6.09 0.41
C GLU A 209 -8.79 6.92 0.11
N THR A 210 -8.90 7.44 -1.12
CA THR A 210 -10.09 8.16 -1.57
C THR A 210 -11.32 7.24 -1.65
N GLU A 211 -11.17 6.01 -2.13
CA GLU A 211 -12.23 5.00 -2.20
C GLU A 211 -12.73 4.62 -0.80
N GLU A 212 -11.80 4.36 0.13
CA GLU A 212 -12.10 4.02 1.53
C GLU A 212 -12.80 5.17 2.25
N ASN A 213 -12.31 6.40 2.08
CA ASN A 213 -12.93 7.60 2.64
C ASN A 213 -14.35 7.81 2.11
N LYS A 214 -14.59 7.61 0.81
CA LYS A 214 -15.94 7.68 0.23
C LYS A 214 -16.88 6.67 0.86
N LYS A 215 -16.43 5.42 1.05
CA LYS A 215 -17.22 4.38 1.70
C LYS A 215 -17.56 4.75 3.14
N LEU A 216 -16.58 5.20 3.92
CA LEU A 216 -16.76 5.63 5.30
C LEU A 216 -17.75 6.80 5.40
N ILE A 217 -17.62 7.80 4.53
CA ILE A 217 -18.56 8.93 4.47
C ILE A 217 -19.98 8.44 4.15
N GLY A 218 -20.13 7.52 3.19
CA GLY A 218 -21.42 6.91 2.86
C GLY A 218 -22.07 6.20 4.06
N GLU A 219 -21.29 5.40 4.79
CA GLU A 219 -21.75 4.72 6.01
C GLU A 219 -22.18 5.72 7.10
N LEU A 220 -21.42 6.80 7.30
CA LEU A 220 -21.75 7.87 8.24
C LEU A 220 -23.03 8.61 7.84
N ILE A 221 -23.24 8.89 6.56
CA ILE A 221 -24.47 9.52 6.04
C ILE A 221 -25.68 8.61 6.32
N VAL A 222 -25.58 7.32 5.99
CA VAL A 222 -26.67 6.35 6.24
C VAL A 222 -26.98 6.26 7.73
N LYS A 223 -25.95 6.22 8.59
CA LYS A 223 -26.12 6.20 10.05
C LYS A 223 -26.82 7.46 10.56
N ARG A 224 -26.45 8.63 10.04
CA ARG A 224 -27.10 9.91 10.39
C ARG A 224 -28.55 9.95 9.95
N ILE A 225 -28.87 9.53 8.72
CA ILE A 225 -30.26 9.48 8.22
C ILE A 225 -31.11 8.55 9.08
N ARG A 226 -30.60 7.38 9.47
CA ARG A 226 -31.32 6.46 10.37
C ARG A 226 -31.62 7.10 11.72
N ALA A 227 -30.63 7.77 12.32
CA ALA A 227 -30.80 8.45 13.61
C ALA A 227 -31.85 9.57 13.53
N GLU A 228 -31.84 10.38 12.47
CA GLU A 228 -32.85 11.44 12.27
C GLU A 228 -34.26 10.87 12.02
N LEU A 229 -34.37 9.78 11.25
CA LEU A 229 -35.65 9.09 11.03
C LEU A 229 -36.21 8.51 12.33
N GLU A 230 -35.36 7.88 13.14
CA GLU A 230 -35.76 7.33 14.43
C GLU A 230 -36.22 8.44 15.39
N LYS A 231 -35.52 9.57 15.42
CA LYS A 231 -35.92 10.75 16.18
C LYS A 231 -37.27 11.31 15.70
N ALA A 232 -37.46 11.47 14.39
CA ALA A 232 -38.71 11.96 13.81
C ALA A 232 -39.89 11.02 14.12
N ARG A 233 -39.65 9.70 14.07
CA ARG A 233 -40.64 8.69 14.47
C ARG A 233 -41.02 8.83 15.93
N THR A 234 -40.05 8.87 16.85
CA THR A 234 -40.30 9.05 18.28
C THR A 234 -41.03 10.36 18.58
N MET A 235 -40.69 11.46 17.89
CA MET A 235 -41.41 12.73 18.01
C MET A 235 -42.87 12.62 17.55
N THR A 236 -43.13 11.86 16.49
CA THR A 236 -44.49 11.63 15.97
C THR A 236 -45.31 10.79 16.94
N GLU A 237 -44.73 9.71 17.48
CA GLU A 237 -45.35 8.85 18.51
C GLU A 237 -45.68 9.67 19.78
N LEU A 238 -44.75 10.51 20.25
CA LEU A 238 -44.97 11.41 21.38
C LEU A 238 -46.10 12.43 21.12
N LYS A 239 -46.16 13.00 19.92
CA LYS A 239 -47.22 13.96 19.55
C LYS A 239 -48.59 13.29 19.56
N PHE A 240 -48.69 12.10 18.96
CA PHE A 240 -49.92 11.31 18.95
C PHE A 240 -50.40 10.95 20.38
N LEU A 241 -49.49 10.51 21.26
CA LEU A 241 -49.82 10.23 22.65
C LEU A 241 -50.31 11.48 23.40
N LYS A 242 -49.68 12.64 23.16
CA LYS A 242 -50.13 13.92 23.74
C LYS A 242 -51.52 14.33 23.24
N GLU A 243 -51.86 14.07 21.98
CA GLU A 243 -53.18 14.36 21.41
C GLU A 243 -54.26 13.42 21.98
N GLN A 244 -54.00 12.11 22.10
CA GLN A 244 -54.94 11.19 22.75
C GLN A 244 -55.15 11.50 24.23
N ALA A 245 -54.09 11.87 24.94
CA ALA A 245 -54.15 12.27 26.34
C ALA A 245 -54.64 13.72 26.54
N ASN A 246 -55.05 14.42 25.46
CA ASN A 246 -55.49 15.80 25.55
C ASN A 246 -56.80 15.88 26.38
N PRO A 247 -56.78 16.60 27.52
CA PRO A 247 -57.94 16.69 28.39
C PRO A 247 -59.15 17.34 27.74
N LEU A 248 -58.94 18.25 26.78
CA LEU A 248 -60.03 18.89 26.03
C LEU A 248 -60.77 17.87 25.16
N TYR A 249 -60.04 16.95 24.50
CA TYR A 249 -60.61 15.89 23.69
C TYR A 249 -61.37 14.86 24.54
N MET A 250 -60.79 14.45 25.68
CA MET A 250 -61.46 13.59 26.65
C MET A 250 -62.74 14.24 27.20
N LYS A 251 -62.72 15.55 27.43
CA LYS A 251 -63.89 16.31 27.88
C LYS A 251 -64.99 16.37 26.82
N GLU A 252 -64.66 16.52 25.54
CA GLU A 252 -65.64 16.45 24.44
C GLU A 252 -66.31 15.07 24.34
N ILE A 253 -65.53 13.99 24.50
CA ILE A 253 -66.06 12.63 24.53
C ILE A 253 -67.01 12.45 25.72
N LEU A 254 -66.57 12.83 26.93
CA LEU A 254 -67.39 12.73 28.14
C LEU A 254 -68.67 13.55 28.02
N LYS A 255 -68.62 14.75 27.45
CA LYS A 255 -69.81 15.56 27.20
C LYS A 255 -70.78 14.89 26.22
N THR A 256 -70.27 14.24 25.17
CA THR A 256 -71.10 13.50 24.20
C THR A 256 -71.78 12.30 24.87
N ILE A 257 -71.07 11.58 25.74
CA ILE A 257 -71.60 10.47 26.54
C ILE A 257 -72.67 10.98 27.53
N GLU A 258 -72.41 12.10 28.19
CA GLU A 258 -73.34 12.76 29.10
C GLU A 258 -74.65 13.14 28.38
N GLU A 259 -74.56 13.77 27.21
CA GLU A 259 -75.71 14.15 26.38
C GLU A 259 -76.51 12.94 25.89
N ALA A 260 -75.84 11.86 25.49
CA ALA A 260 -76.50 10.61 25.10
C ALA A 260 -77.20 9.93 26.28
N ALA A 261 -76.53 9.82 27.44
CA ALA A 261 -77.10 9.26 28.65
C ALA A 261 -78.31 10.06 29.14
N SER A 262 -78.27 11.39 28.99
CA SER A 262 -79.41 12.27 29.29
C SER A 262 -80.61 11.98 28.39
N LYS A 263 -80.40 11.83 27.08
CA LYS A 263 -81.47 11.49 26.12
C LYS A 263 -82.08 10.11 26.37
N GLU A 264 -81.29 9.15 26.83
CA GLU A 264 -81.74 7.80 27.14
C GLU A 264 -82.36 7.65 28.54
N GLY A 265 -82.33 8.71 29.36
CA GLY A 265 -82.84 8.68 30.74
C GLY A 265 -81.93 7.89 31.71
N ALA A 266 -80.68 7.63 31.34
CA ALA A 266 -79.69 6.91 32.14
C ALA A 266 -79.02 7.84 33.18
N VAL A 267 -79.80 8.31 34.17
CA VAL A 267 -79.42 9.37 35.13
C VAL A 267 -78.09 9.10 35.83
N LYS A 268 -77.86 7.88 36.33
CA LYS A 268 -76.60 7.52 37.02
C LYS A 268 -75.38 7.60 36.10
N THR A 269 -75.54 7.22 34.83
CA THR A 269 -74.48 7.29 33.83
C THR A 269 -74.14 8.73 33.49
N GLN A 270 -75.17 9.58 33.34
CA GLN A 270 -75.00 11.02 33.13
C GLN A 270 -74.23 11.66 34.29
N GLU A 271 -74.65 11.40 35.53
CA GLU A 271 -74.07 11.99 36.75
C GLU A 271 -72.61 11.54 36.98
N MET A 272 -72.31 10.25 36.77
CA MET A 272 -70.94 9.72 36.81
C MET A 272 -70.03 10.35 35.75
N THR A 273 -70.54 10.52 34.52
CA THR A 273 -69.78 11.08 33.40
C THR A 273 -69.45 12.56 33.64
N TYR A 274 -70.41 13.31 34.19
CA TYR A 274 -70.24 14.69 34.62
C TYR A 274 -69.18 14.84 35.72
N LEU A 275 -69.27 14.03 36.79
CA LEU A 275 -68.31 14.04 37.89
C LEU A 275 -66.88 13.72 37.41
N PHE A 276 -66.74 12.75 36.50
CA PHE A 276 -65.45 12.38 35.93
C PHE A 276 -64.86 13.50 35.06
N SER A 277 -65.70 14.19 34.29
CA SER A 277 -65.32 15.38 33.51
C SER A 277 -64.82 16.52 34.40
N GLU A 278 -65.49 16.81 35.52
CA GLU A 278 -65.04 17.83 36.49
C GLU A 278 -63.74 17.43 37.22
N MET A 279 -63.55 16.14 37.56
CA MET A 279 -62.28 15.63 38.09
C MET A 279 -61.10 15.83 37.12
N LEU A 280 -61.31 15.53 35.83
CA LEU A 280 -60.30 15.74 34.79
C LEU A 280 -59.93 17.21 34.65
N LYS A 281 -60.90 18.11 34.74
CA LYS A 281 -60.74 19.56 34.67
C LYS A 281 -59.91 20.10 35.85
N TYR A 282 -60.21 19.65 37.07
CA TYR A 282 -59.47 20.04 38.28
C TYR A 282 -57.99 19.63 38.23
N THR A 283 -57.70 18.46 37.65
CA THR A 283 -56.33 17.94 37.55
C THR A 283 -55.50 18.59 36.44
N THR A 284 -56.15 19.27 35.49
CA THR A 284 -55.48 19.97 34.38
C THR A 284 -55.31 21.46 34.61
N ASP A 285 -56.22 22.08 35.36
CA ASP A 285 -56.18 23.51 35.69
C ASP A 285 -55.27 23.83 36.90
N ASN A 286 -54.91 22.83 37.71
CA ASN A 286 -54.05 22.97 38.90
C ASN A 286 -52.61 22.43 38.70
N LYS A 287 -52.09 22.44 37.48
CA LYS A 287 -50.69 22.10 37.16
C LYS A 287 -49.88 23.32 36.74
#